data_AF-A0A1U8PPT7-F1
#
_entry.id   AF-A0A1U8PPT7-F1
#
_cell.length_a   1.000
_cell.length_b   1.000
_cell.length_c   1.000
_cell.angle_alpha   90.00
_cell.angle_beta   90.00
_cell.angle_gamma   90.00
#
_symmetry.space_group_name_H-M   'P 1'
#
loop_
_entity.id
_entity.type
_entity.pdbx_description
1 polymer ?
#
loop_
_entity_poly.entity_id
_entity_poly.type
_entity_poly.pdbx_seq_one_letter_code
_entity_poly.pdbx_strand_id
1 'polypeptide(L)'
;MAPYEALYGRRCRTPCCWTDLGELQVLGPEFVVDNEDKVRIIRDRLKKASDKQISYAELKQIEVRPDLTFEEEPVQILDRDVNVLRRKSVPLVKVLWCNHGKEKATWEPEKAMRQ
;
A
#
# COMPACT_ATOMS: atom_id res chain seq x y z
N MET A 1 2.04 34.70 44.81
CA MET A 1 0.68 34.94 44.27
C MET A 1 -0.29 34.11 45.11
N ALA A 2 -1.29 34.73 45.75
CA ALA A 2 -2.28 33.95 46.52
C ALA A 2 -3.30 33.28 45.57
N PRO A 3 -3.78 32.04 45.84
CA PRO A 3 -4.77 31.38 45.00
C PRO A 3 -6.11 32.14 44.97
N TYR A 4 -6.83 32.08 43.83
CA TYR A 4 -8.11 32.80 43.61
C TYR A 4 -9.14 32.60 44.74
N GLU A 5 -9.19 31.41 45.34
CA GLU A 5 -10.11 31.08 46.44
C GLU A 5 -9.87 31.94 47.70
N ALA A 6 -8.63 32.33 47.97
CA ALA A 6 -8.27 33.18 49.11
C ALA A 6 -8.70 34.64 48.91
N LEU A 7 -8.84 35.09 47.65
CA LEU A 7 -9.25 36.46 47.33
C LEU A 7 -10.76 36.66 47.38
N TYR A 8 -11.54 35.64 46.97
CA TYR A 8 -12.98 35.82 46.73
C TYR A 8 -13.88 34.87 47.53
N GLY A 9 -13.30 34.01 48.38
CA GLY A 9 -14.04 33.23 49.39
C GLY A 9 -15.03 32.20 48.85
N ARG A 10 -15.04 31.92 47.55
CA ARG A 10 -15.87 30.88 46.92
C ARG A 10 -15.00 29.89 46.18
N ARG A 11 -15.25 28.60 46.42
CA ARG A 11 -14.68 27.50 45.63
C ARG A 11 -15.07 27.70 44.17
N CYS A 12 -14.09 27.68 43.27
CA CYS A 12 -14.36 27.64 41.83
C CYS A 12 -15.09 26.34 41.51
N ARG A 13 -16.42 26.34 41.54
CA ARG A 13 -17.18 25.32 40.84
C ARG A 13 -17.10 25.68 39.37
N THR A 14 -16.06 25.22 38.70
CA THR A 14 -16.12 25.03 37.26
C THR A 14 -17.34 24.14 37.03
N PRO A 15 -18.38 24.60 36.33
CA PRO A 15 -19.40 23.67 35.89
C PRO A 15 -18.69 22.83 34.83
N CYS A 16 -18.21 21.65 35.22
CA CYS A 16 -18.08 20.57 34.26
C CYS A 16 -19.53 20.26 33.83
N CYS A 17 -20.01 21.00 32.84
CA CYS A 17 -21.30 20.79 32.18
C CYS A 17 -21.23 19.44 31.47
N TRP A 18 -21.49 18.36 32.22
CA TRP A 18 -21.59 17.01 31.70
C TRP A 18 -23.00 16.44 31.86
N THR A 19 -23.99 17.25 32.23
CA THR A 19 -25.38 16.79 32.42
C THR A 19 -26.38 17.30 31.40
N ASP A 20 -25.92 17.93 30.33
CA ASP A 20 -26.72 18.15 29.12
C ASP A 20 -26.17 17.30 27.95
N LEU A 21 -25.76 16.05 28.23
CA LEU A 21 -25.85 15.02 27.19
C LEU A 21 -27.34 14.73 27.03
N GLY A 22 -28.00 15.64 26.32
CA GLY A 22 -29.42 15.64 26.04
C GLY A 22 -29.87 14.24 25.65
N GLU A 23 -30.87 13.75 26.37
CA GLU A 23 -31.71 12.61 26.03
C GLU A 23 -31.01 11.60 25.11
N LEU A 24 -30.36 10.61 25.72
CA LEU A 24 -30.07 9.36 25.00
C LEU A 24 -31.43 8.85 24.52
N GLN A 25 -31.79 9.20 23.29
CA GLN A 25 -32.88 8.54 22.58
C GLN A 25 -32.50 7.08 22.63
N VAL A 26 -33.29 6.29 23.36
CA VAL A 26 -33.20 4.84 23.33
C VAL A 26 -33.67 4.45 21.94
N LEU A 27 -32.74 4.54 20.98
CA LEU A 27 -32.95 4.10 19.61
C LEU A 27 -33.13 2.59 19.70
N GLY A 28 -34.26 2.10 19.22
CA GLY A 28 -34.63 0.70 19.35
C GLY A 28 -33.67 -0.23 18.59
N PRO A 29 -33.82 -1.56 18.77
CA PRO A 29 -32.98 -2.56 18.13
C PRO A 29 -32.92 -2.43 16.60
N GLU A 30 -33.97 -1.90 15.96
CA GLU A 30 -33.99 -1.60 14.52
C GLU A 30 -32.83 -0.69 14.08
N PHE A 31 -32.46 0.31 14.89
CA PHE A 31 -31.37 1.22 14.59
C PHE A 31 -30.00 0.52 14.69
N VAL A 32 -29.88 -0.47 15.57
CA VAL A 32 -28.66 -1.28 15.70
C VAL A 32 -28.45 -2.10 14.43
N VAL A 33 -29.50 -2.75 13.93
CA VAL A 33 -29.46 -3.51 12.67
C VAL A 33 -29.12 -2.63 11.47
N ASP A 34 -29.77 -1.46 11.34
CA ASP A 34 -29.48 -0.50 10.27
C ASP A 34 -28.03 0.00 10.29
N ASN A 35 -27.46 0.17 11.49
CA ASN A 35 -26.07 0.59 11.65
C ASN A 35 -25.09 -0.54 11.36
N GLU A 36 -25.41 -1.77 11.72
CA GLU A 36 -24.59 -2.93 11.38
C GLU A 36 -24.42 -3.07 9.87
N ASP A 37 -25.50 -2.89 9.11
CA ASP A 37 -25.47 -2.91 7.65
C ASP A 37 -24.61 -1.76 7.08
N LYS A 38 -24.75 -0.55 7.61
CA LYS A 38 -23.92 0.60 7.20
C LYS A 38 -22.45 0.40 7.54
N VAL A 39 -22.15 -0.14 8.73
CA VAL A 39 -20.79 -0.46 9.17
C VAL A 39 -20.18 -1.56 8.29
N ARG A 40 -20.97 -2.58 7.90
CA ARG A 40 -20.53 -3.60 6.93
C ARG A 40 -20.11 -2.96 5.61
N ILE A 41 -20.95 -2.09 5.05
CA ILE A 41 -20.65 -1.37 3.79
C ILE A 41 -19.38 -0.53 3.91
N ILE A 42 -19.20 0.18 5.04
CA ILE A 42 -17.99 0.99 5.27
C ILE A 42 -16.75 0.09 5.34
N ARG A 43 -16.80 -1.01 6.08
CA ARG A 43 -15.68 -1.98 6.16
C ARG A 43 -15.34 -2.55 4.79
N ASP A 44 -16.33 -2.94 3.99
CA ASP A 44 -16.09 -3.50 2.66
C ASP A 44 -15.44 -2.48 1.72
N ARG A 45 -15.88 -1.21 1.77
CA ARG A 45 -15.26 -0.12 1.00
C ARG A 45 -13.82 0.13 1.43
N LEU A 46 -13.56 0.16 2.74
CA LEU A 46 -12.20 0.33 3.28
C LEU A 46 -11.30 -0.84 2.88
N LYS A 47 -11.79 -2.08 2.98
CA LYS A 47 -11.04 -3.26 2.57
C LYS A 47 -10.71 -3.24 1.08
N LYS A 48 -11.69 -2.94 0.22
CA LYS A 48 -11.47 -2.78 -1.23
C LYS A 48 -10.44 -1.68 -1.55
N ALA A 49 -10.46 -0.56 -0.82
CA ALA A 49 -9.48 0.51 -1.00
C ALA A 49 -8.08 0.09 -0.52
N SER A 50 -7.99 -0.61 0.61
CA SER A 50 -6.75 -1.17 1.15
C SER A 50 -6.16 -2.22 0.21
N ASP A 51 -6.94 -3.20 -0.24
CA ASP A 51 -6.51 -4.24 -1.19
C ASP A 51 -6.02 -3.61 -2.51
N LYS A 52 -6.68 -2.54 -2.96
CA LYS A 52 -6.22 -1.75 -4.11
C LYS A 52 -4.86 -1.09 -3.82
N GLN A 53 -4.66 -0.46 -2.66
CA GLN A 53 -3.37 0.11 -2.29
C GLN A 53 -2.26 -0.93 -2.14
N ILE A 54 -2.57 -2.07 -1.51
CA ILE A 54 -1.65 -3.20 -1.33
C ILE A 54 -1.23 -3.76 -2.70
N SER A 55 -2.16 -3.96 -3.64
CA SER A 55 -1.79 -4.41 -5.00
C SER A 55 -0.90 -3.41 -5.75
N TYR A 56 -1.05 -2.10 -5.54
CA TYR A 56 -0.10 -1.11 -6.08
C TYR A 56 1.27 -1.13 -5.40
N ALA A 57 1.34 -1.49 -4.11
CA ALA A 57 2.57 -1.52 -3.32
C ALA A 57 3.36 -2.82 -3.50
N GLU A 58 2.68 -3.97 -3.58
CA GLU A 58 3.29 -5.29 -3.83
C GLU A 58 3.96 -5.37 -5.21
N LEU A 59 3.47 -4.62 -6.20
CA LEU A 59 4.13 -4.49 -7.50
C LEU A 59 5.41 -3.62 -7.46
N LYS A 60 5.74 -2.99 -6.33
CA LYS A 60 6.75 -1.94 -6.21
C LYS A 60 7.71 -2.10 -5.03
N GLN A 61 7.93 -3.30 -4.52
CA GLN A 61 9.14 -3.55 -3.72
C GLN A 61 10.35 -3.64 -4.65
N ILE A 62 10.76 -2.49 -5.19
CA ILE A 62 12.05 -2.31 -5.83
C ILE A 62 12.93 -1.71 -4.74
N GLU A 63 13.98 -2.43 -4.34
CA GLU A 63 15.03 -1.86 -3.50
C GLU A 63 15.82 -0.85 -4.32
N VAL A 64 15.35 0.39 -4.34
CA VAL A 64 16.03 1.50 -4.98
C VAL A 64 17.18 1.91 -4.07
N ARG A 65 18.41 1.85 -4.59
CA ARG A 65 19.59 2.34 -3.90
C ARG A 65 19.44 3.86 -3.64
N PRO A 66 20.12 4.44 -2.63
CA PRO A 66 20.00 5.86 -2.32
C PRO A 66 20.36 6.83 -3.46
N ASP A 67 21.07 6.35 -4.49
CA ASP A 67 21.42 7.07 -5.71
C ASP A 67 20.36 6.96 -6.82
N LEU A 68 19.17 6.42 -6.51
CA LEU A 68 18.06 6.18 -7.43
C LEU A 68 18.34 5.10 -8.49
N THR A 69 19.41 4.32 -8.35
CA THR A 69 19.66 3.16 -9.21
C THR A 69 19.05 1.89 -8.63
N PHE A 70 18.71 0.92 -9.48
CA PHE A 70 18.27 -0.40 -9.07
C PHE A 70 18.97 -1.46 -9.94
N GLU A 71 19.24 -2.63 -9.38
CA GLU A 71 19.85 -3.73 -10.11
C GLU A 71 18.77 -4.50 -10.88
N GLU A 72 18.96 -4.69 -12.19
CA GLU A 72 18.10 -5.53 -13.01
C GLU A 72 18.65 -6.96 -13.04
N GLU A 73 18.03 -7.87 -12.29
CA GLU A 73 18.40 -9.28 -12.32
C GLU A 73 17.54 -10.07 -13.32
N PRO A 74 18.13 -11.05 -14.03
CA PRO A 74 17.37 -11.90 -14.94
C PRO A 74 16.54 -12.90 -14.14
N VAL A 75 15.22 -12.91 -14.37
CA VAL A 75 14.28 -13.82 -13.69
C VAL A 75 14.17 -15.14 -14.42
N GLN A 76 13.94 -15.08 -15.74
CA GLN A 76 13.59 -16.27 -16.52
C GLN A 76 13.98 -16.12 -17.99
N ILE A 77 14.44 -17.21 -18.60
CA ILE A 77 14.59 -17.33 -20.06
C ILE A 77 13.24 -17.74 -20.65
N LEU A 78 12.66 -16.88 -21.46
CA LEU A 78 11.37 -17.11 -22.13
C LEU A 78 11.53 -17.89 -23.43
N ASP A 79 12.62 -17.67 -24.16
CA ASP A 79 12.83 -18.24 -25.49
C ASP A 79 14.32 -18.29 -25.87
N ARG A 80 14.65 -19.05 -26.92
CA ARG A 80 16.00 -19.15 -27.47
C ARG A 80 15.93 -19.12 -28.99
N ASP A 81 16.83 -18.38 -29.61
CA ASP A 81 16.94 -18.28 -31.07
C ASP A 81 18.41 -18.22 -31.50
N VAL A 82 18.69 -18.43 -32.78
CA VAL A 82 20.04 -18.34 -33.34
C VAL A 82 20.03 -17.39 -34.51
N ASN A 83 20.71 -16.24 -34.34
CA ASN A 83 20.88 -15.30 -35.43
C ASN A 83 22.05 -15.73 -36.32
N VAL A 84 21.74 -16.12 -37.56
CA VAL A 84 22.72 -16.55 -38.56
C VAL A 84 23.18 -15.36 -39.38
N LEU A 85 24.40 -14.91 -39.12
CA LEU A 85 25.09 -13.90 -39.91
C LEU A 85 25.88 -14.57 -41.06
N ARG A 86 26.38 -13.77 -42.01
CA ARG A 86 27.09 -14.26 -43.22
C ARG A 86 28.23 -15.27 -42.98
N ARG A 87 28.84 -15.28 -41.80
CA ARG A 87 29.99 -16.17 -41.47
C ARG A 87 29.92 -16.81 -40.09
N LYS A 88 28.89 -16.51 -39.29
CA LYS A 88 28.82 -16.89 -37.87
C LYS A 88 27.36 -17.06 -37.45
N SER A 89 27.11 -18.01 -36.57
CA SER A 89 25.85 -18.15 -35.83
C SER A 89 26.03 -17.62 -34.41
N VAL A 90 25.06 -16.83 -33.94
CA VAL A 90 25.06 -16.27 -32.59
C VAL A 90 23.81 -16.74 -31.86
N PRO A 91 23.93 -17.57 -30.81
CA PRO A 91 22.78 -17.97 -29.99
C PRO A 91 22.35 -16.78 -29.12
N LEU A 92 21.06 -16.49 -29.16
CA LEU A 92 20.37 -15.45 -28.41
C LEU A 92 19.35 -16.10 -27.47
N VAL A 93 19.18 -15.50 -26.30
CA VAL A 93 18.18 -15.91 -25.31
C VAL A 93 17.28 -14.72 -24.99
N LYS A 94 15.96 -14.95 -24.94
CA LYS A 94 15.01 -13.93 -24.54
C LYS A 94 14.89 -13.93 -23.03
N VAL A 95 15.37 -12.87 -22.40
CA VAL A 95 15.47 -12.75 -20.94
C VAL A 95 14.35 -11.85 -20.41
N LEU A 96 13.60 -12.39 -19.45
CA LEU A 96 12.70 -11.62 -18.62
C LEU A 96 13.48 -11.08 -17.42
N TRP A 97 13.46 -9.76 -17.26
CA TRP A 97 14.13 -9.06 -16.16
C TRP A 97 13.18 -8.80 -14.99
N CYS A 98 13.72 -8.70 -13.78
CA CYS A 98 12.99 -8.26 -12.59
C CYS A 98 12.33 -6.91 -12.87
N ASN A 99 11.14 -6.68 -12.34
CA ASN A 99 10.38 -5.41 -12.44
C ASN A 99 9.83 -5.04 -13.83
N HIS A 100 10.15 -5.80 -14.88
CA HIS A 100 9.61 -5.63 -16.23
C HIS A 100 8.46 -6.60 -16.49
N GLY A 101 7.37 -6.12 -17.09
CA GLY A 101 6.33 -6.99 -17.62
C GLY A 101 6.88 -7.87 -18.76
N LYS A 102 6.24 -9.01 -19.05
CA LYS A 102 6.67 -9.96 -20.10
C LYS A 102 6.90 -9.32 -21.49
N GLU A 103 6.25 -8.19 -21.74
CA GLU A 103 6.36 -7.42 -22.98
C GLU A 103 7.69 -6.67 -23.13
N LYS A 104 8.42 -6.43 -22.04
CA LYS A 104 9.70 -5.71 -22.02
C LYS A 104 10.94 -6.64 -21.96
N ALA A 105 10.77 -7.93 -22.26
CA ALA A 105 11.89 -8.88 -22.31
C ALA A 105 12.85 -8.55 -23.47
N THR A 106 14.17 -8.62 -23.22
CA THR A 106 15.22 -8.34 -24.22
C THR A 106 15.88 -9.61 -24.74
N TRP A 107 16.49 -9.53 -25.93
CA TRP A 107 17.28 -10.63 -26.51
C TRP A 107 18.76 -10.40 -26.20
N GLU A 108 19.34 -11.27 -25.40
CA GLU A 108 20.75 -11.21 -25.01
C GLU A 108 21.55 -12.37 -25.62
N PRO A 109 22.82 -12.16 -26.02
CA PRO A 109 23.67 -13.24 -26.48
C PRO A 109 23.96 -14.21 -25.34
N GLU A 110 23.81 -15.52 -25.59
CA GLU A 110 23.90 -16.54 -24.53
C GLU A 110 25.24 -16.50 -23.78
N LYS A 111 26.32 -16.11 -24.46
CA LYS A 111 27.65 -15.95 -23.85
C LYS A 111 27.68 -14.91 -22.72
N ALA A 112 26.88 -13.84 -22.81
CA ALA A 112 26.83 -12.79 -21.79
C ALA A 112 26.15 -13.27 -20.50
N MET A 113 25.28 -14.28 -20.58
CA MET A 113 24.54 -14.84 -19.44
C MET A 113 25.29 -15.96 -18.71
N ARG A 114 26.40 -16.45 -19.26
CA ARG A 114 27.19 -17.58 -18.72
C ARG A 114 28.43 -17.15 -17.91
N GLN A 115 28.51 -15.88 -17.51
CA GLN A 115 29.63 -15.31 -16.74
C GLN A 115 29.34 -15.36 -15.24
#